data_AF-A0A6N8IGI8-F1
#
_entry.id   AF-A0A6N8IGI8-F1
#
_cell.length_a   1.000
_cell.length_b   1.000
_cell.length_c   1.000
_cell.angle_alpha   90.00
_cell.angle_beta   90.00
_cell.angle_gamma   90.00
#
_symmetry.space_group_name_H-M   'P 1'
#
loop_
_entity.id
_entity.type
_entity.pdbx_description
1 polymer ?
#
loop_
_entity_poly.entity_id
_entity_poly.type
_entity_poly.pdbx_seq_one_letter_code
_entity_poly.pdbx_strand_id
1 'polypeptide(L)' 'MLERTESHGQLAAIYTAADLFLNPTREDNYPTVNLEAEACGTPVWTYGTGGCAETLTLRESRVLR' A
#
# COMPACT_ATOMS: atom_id res chain seq x y z
N MET A 1 -15.07 -7.47 -12.29
CA MET A 1 -15.23 -7.29 -10.83
C MET A 1 -14.18 -8.15 -10.17
N LEU A 2 -13.45 -7.63 -9.17
CA LEU A 2 -12.52 -8.45 -8.38
C LEU A 2 -13.33 -9.27 -7.37
N GLU A 3 -13.12 -10.57 -7.36
CA GLU A 3 -13.72 -11.48 -6.38
C GLU A 3 -12.99 -11.35 -5.04
N ARG A 4 -13.63 -11.82 -3.96
CA ARG A 4 -13.00 -11.89 -2.64
C ARG A 4 -11.76 -12.78 -2.72
N THR A 5 -10.63 -12.30 -2.17
CA THR A 5 -9.40 -13.08 -2.06
C THR A 5 -9.50 -14.08 -0.91
N GLU A 6 -8.99 -15.30 -1.12
CA GLU A 6 -8.99 -16.40 -0.14
C GLU A 6 -7.57 -16.77 0.32
N SER A 7 -6.53 -16.05 -0.15
CA SER A 7 -5.16 -16.26 0.30
C SER A 7 -4.27 -15.03 0.12
N HIS A 8 -3.19 -14.96 0.90
CA HIS A 8 -2.15 -13.93 0.77
C HIS A 8 -1.49 -13.93 -0.62
N GLY A 9 -1.36 -15.09 -1.27
CA GLY A 9 -0.78 -15.18 -2.62
C GLY A 9 -1.63 -14.49 -3.68
N GLN A 10 -2.96 -14.56 -3.55
CA GLN A 10 -3.87 -13.81 -4.43
C GLN A 10 -3.76 -12.30 -4.20
N LEU A 11 -3.65 -11.87 -2.95
CA LEU A 11 -3.47 -10.46 -2.62
C LEU A 11 -2.14 -9.92 -3.15
N ALA A 12 -1.04 -10.67 -2.98
CA ALA A 12 0.27 -10.32 -3.52
C ALA A 12 0.25 -10.22 -5.06
N ALA A 13 -0.47 -11.11 -5.74
CA ALA A 13 -0.64 -11.04 -7.19
C ALA A 13 -1.40 -9.77 -7.62
N ILE A 14 -2.39 -9.34 -6.84
CA ILE A 14 -3.13 -8.09 -7.09
C ILE A 14 -2.23 -6.88 -6.88
N TYR A 15 -1.48 -6.80 -5.77
CA TYR A 15 -0.52 -5.73 -5.56
C TYR A 15 0.49 -5.67 -6.71
N THR A 16 1.14 -6.81 -7.02
CA THR A 16 2.15 -6.91 -8.10
C THR A 16 1.59 -6.46 -9.46
N ALA A 17 0.32 -6.71 -9.73
CA ALA A 17 -0.33 -6.32 -10.99
C ALA A 17 -0.76 -4.83 -11.03
N ALA A 18 -0.78 -4.14 -9.90
CA ALA A 18 -1.22 -2.75 -9.82
C ALA A 18 -0.08 -1.77 -10.10
N ASP A 19 -0.38 -0.69 -10.82
CA ASP A 19 0.58 0.39 -11.06
C ASP A 19 0.79 1.30 -9.82
N LEU A 20 -0.21 1.36 -8.94
CA LEU A 20 -0.23 2.22 -7.75
C LEU A 20 -1.21 1.68 -6.71
N PHE A 21 -0.82 1.73 -5.44
CA PHE A 21 -1.69 1.50 -4.29
C PHE A 21 -2.00 2.84 -3.59
N LEU A 22 -3.28 3.13 -3.37
CA LEU A 22 -3.75 4.35 -2.71
C LEU A 22 -4.32 4.00 -1.33
N ASN A 23 -3.72 4.57 -0.28
CA ASN A 23 -4.18 4.42 1.10
C ASN A 23 -4.52 5.79 1.71
N PRO A 24 -5.70 6.36 1.40
CA PRO A 24 -6.15 7.67 1.91
C PRO A 24 -6.77 7.55 3.32
N THR A 25 -6.08 6.87 4.23
CA THR A 25 -6.56 6.70 5.61
C THR A 25 -6.48 8.02 6.39
N ARG A 26 -7.42 8.26 7.30
CA ARG A 26 -7.40 9.45 8.18
C ARG A 26 -6.55 9.25 9.42
N GLU A 27 -6.48 8.02 9.90
CA GLU A 27 -5.68 7.61 11.06
C GLU A 27 -5.21 6.17 10.84
N ASP A 28 -3.90 5.95 10.90
CA ASP A 28 -3.29 4.63 10.94
C ASP A 28 -1.92 4.73 11.64
N ASN A 29 -1.67 3.89 12.64
CA ASN A 29 -0.46 3.97 13.45
C ASN A 29 0.77 3.47 12.70
N TYR A 30 0.64 2.38 11.94
CA TYR A 30 1.72 1.78 11.16
C TYR A 30 1.12 0.84 10.11
N PRO A 31 0.69 1.39 8.95
CA PRO A 31 -0.14 0.66 7.99
C PRO A 31 0.61 -0.50 7.36
N THR A 32 0.33 -1.73 7.80
CA THR A 32 0.97 -2.93 7.24
C THR A 32 0.60 -3.15 5.78
N VAL A 33 -0.57 -2.66 5.35
CA VAL A 33 -1.00 -2.71 3.94
C VAL A 33 -0.09 -1.90 3.01
N ASN A 34 0.53 -0.82 3.51
CA ASN A 34 1.52 -0.08 2.74
C ASN A 34 2.79 -0.92 2.58
N LEU A 35 3.24 -1.60 3.64
CA LEU A 35 4.39 -2.49 3.60
C LEU A 35 4.17 -3.68 2.67
N GLU A 36 2.96 -4.25 2.65
CA GLU A 36 2.59 -5.34 1.75
C GLU A 36 2.68 -4.92 0.27
N ALA A 37 2.13 -3.74 -0.07
CA ALA A 37 2.20 -3.18 -1.42
C ALA A 37 3.66 -2.86 -1.83
N GLU A 38 4.40 -2.19 -0.95
CA GLU A 38 5.83 -1.87 -1.14
C GLU A 38 6.67 -3.14 -1.36
N ALA A 39 6.42 -4.20 -0.59
CA ALA A 39 7.10 -5.49 -0.73
C ALA A 39 6.78 -6.20 -2.06
N CYS A 40 5.63 -5.92 -2.66
CA CYS A 40 5.25 -6.41 -3.99
C CYS A 40 5.80 -5.53 -5.13
N GLY A 41 6.55 -4.47 -4.83
CA GLY A 41 7.06 -3.52 -5.82
C GLY A 41 6.01 -2.51 -6.29
N THR A 42 4.88 -2.40 -5.60
CA THR A 42 3.78 -1.50 -5.94
C THR A 42 3.98 -0.17 -5.21
N PRO A 43 4.16 0.96 -5.92
CA PRO A 43 4.26 2.27 -5.30
C PRO A 43 3.02 2.59 -4.46
N VAL A 44 3.21 3.29 -3.35
CA VAL A 44 2.13 3.66 -2.42
C VAL A 44 1.97 5.17 -2.34
N TRP A 45 0.74 5.65 -2.51
CA TRP A 45 0.34 7.02 -2.20
C TRP A 45 -0.60 7.03 -1.00
N THR A 46 -0.17 7.68 0.08
CA THR A 46 -0.88 7.67 1.37
C THR A 46 -0.92 9.07 1.97
N TYR A 47 -1.84 9.32 2.91
CA TYR A 47 -1.88 10.58 3.67
C TYR A 47 -0.76 10.63 4.71
N GLY A 48 -0.31 11.84 5.03
CA GLY A 48 0.72 12.08 6.06
C GLY A 48 0.20 11.97 7.49
N THR A 49 -0.43 10.85 7.84
CA THR A 49 -1.06 10.60 9.14
C THR A 49 -0.40 9.42 9.87
N GLY A 50 -0.22 9.54 11.19
CA GLY A 50 0.39 8.49 12.00
C GLY A 50 1.74 8.04 11.45
N GLY A 51 1.97 6.73 11.37
CA GLY A 51 3.24 6.12 10.89
C GLY A 51 3.27 5.81 9.40
N CYS A 52 2.43 6.45 8.58
CA CYS A 52 2.33 6.14 7.15
C CYS A 52 3.63 6.47 6.38
N ALA A 53 4.30 7.57 6.72
CA ALA A 53 5.50 8.02 6.02
C ALA A 53 6.67 7.02 6.19
N GLU A 54 6.76 6.37 7.34
CA GLU A 54 7.79 5.41 7.72
C GLU A 54 7.65 4.06 6.99
N THR A 55 6.51 3.83 6.33
CA THR A 55 6.26 2.60 5.56
C THR A 55 6.71 2.69 4.10
N LEU A 56 7.10 3.87 3.62
CA LEU A 56 7.42 4.09 2.21
C LEU A 56 8.92 3.94 1.94
N THR A 57 9.28 3.09 0.97
CA THR A 57 10.67 2.80 0.60
C THR A 57 10.93 2.94 -0.90
N LEU A 58 9.91 2.69 -1.74
CA LEU A 58 9.99 2.81 -3.17
C LEU A 58 10.12 4.28 -3.59
N ARG A 59 10.90 4.50 -4.64
CA ARG A 59 11.21 5.84 -5.14
C ARG A 59 9.96 6.56 -5.66
N GLU A 60 8.98 5.82 -6.14
CA GLU A 60 7.74 6.32 -6.75
C GLU A 60 6.65 6.60 -5.69
N SER A 61 6.81 6.12 -4.47
CA SER A 61 5.86 6.29 -3.37
C SER A 61 5.82 7.73 -2.83
N ARG A 62 4.65 8.19 -2.39
CA ARG A 62 4.43 9.58 -1.98
C ARG A 62 3.53 9.68 -0.76
N VAL A 63 3.93 10.57 0.15
CA VAL A 63 3.03 11.11 1.19
C VAL A 63 2.31 12.32 0.61
N LEU A 64 0.99 12.27 0.59
CA LEU A 64 0.12 13.35 0.17
C LEU A 64 -0.12 14.30 1.36
N ARG A 65 -0.03 15.61 1.11
CA ARG A 65 -0.32 16.67 2.08
C ARG A 65 -1.75 17.16 1.94
#